data_AF-A0A965WEJ6-F1
#
_entry.id   AF-A0A965WEJ6-F1
#
_cell.length_a   1.000
_cell.length_b   1.000
_cell.length_c   1.000
_cell.angle_alpha   90.00
_cell.angle_beta   90.00
_cell.angle_gamma   90.00
#
_symmetry.space_group_name_H-M   'P 1'
#
loop_
_entity.id
_entity.type
_entity.pdbx_description
1 polymer ?
#
loop_
_entity_poly.entity_id
_entity_poly.type
_entity_poly.pdbx_seq_one_letter_code
_entity_poly.pdbx_strand_id
1 'polypeptide(L)'
;MSKIVIFFSVLMFLSAPSYSQSSKENFQNQVPKIYNWKVIRVVDGDTLEIANDFLPQELKLFIRIKGIDTPEKEARAQCKKERILGQKATELTSKIIATAQKNKQAITFSEIKWDKYGGRIVAKVMINKSDLGQELIKKGLARVYNGEKKKSWCY
;
A
#
# COMPACT_ATOMS: atom_id res chain seq x y z
N MET A 1 -50.71 -66.63 -30.96
CA MET A 1 -49.48 -66.45 -30.16
C MET A 1 -48.89 -65.09 -30.50
N SER A 2 -49.26 -64.05 -29.74
CA SER A 2 -48.77 -62.69 -29.98
C SER A 2 -47.81 -62.31 -28.86
N LYS A 3 -46.54 -62.07 -29.20
CA LYS A 3 -45.50 -61.69 -28.23
C LYS A 3 -45.71 -60.24 -27.83
N ILE A 4 -46.02 -60.00 -26.55
CA ILE A 4 -46.01 -58.67 -25.94
C ILE A 4 -44.54 -58.27 -25.75
N VAL A 5 -44.11 -57.21 -26.44
CA VAL A 5 -42.81 -56.57 -26.22
C VAL A 5 -43.00 -55.51 -25.14
N ILE A 6 -42.51 -55.77 -23.93
CA ILE A 6 -42.47 -54.79 -22.84
C ILE A 6 -41.25 -53.89 -23.06
N PHE A 7 -41.49 -52.63 -23.44
CA PHE A 7 -40.46 -51.60 -23.48
C PHE A 7 -40.17 -51.14 -22.04
N PHE A 8 -39.12 -51.66 -21.43
CA PHE A 8 -38.55 -51.07 -20.21
C PHE A 8 -37.89 -49.74 -20.60
N SER A 9 -38.58 -48.62 -20.43
CA SER A 9 -37.95 -47.31 -20.51
C SER A 9 -37.04 -47.15 -19.29
N VAL A 10 -35.75 -47.38 -19.48
CA VAL A 10 -34.74 -46.98 -18.50
C VAL A 10 -34.73 -45.46 -18.47
N LEU A 11 -35.41 -44.88 -17.48
CA LEU A 11 -35.31 -43.45 -17.17
C LEU A 11 -33.88 -43.21 -16.66
N MET A 12 -32.97 -42.83 -17.55
CA MET A 12 -31.68 -42.28 -17.15
C MET A 12 -31.97 -40.97 -16.39
N PHE A 13 -31.91 -41.02 -15.06
CA PHE A 13 -31.72 -39.82 -14.26
C PHE A 13 -30.34 -39.27 -14.61
N LEU A 14 -30.31 -38.35 -15.58
CA LEU A 14 -29.18 -37.45 -15.79
C LEU A 14 -29.03 -36.66 -14.50
N SER A 15 -28.09 -37.06 -13.65
CA SER A 15 -27.57 -36.22 -12.59
C SER A 15 -26.92 -35.02 -13.28
N ALA A 16 -27.70 -33.95 -13.46
CA ALA A 16 -27.14 -32.67 -13.82
C ALA A 16 -26.03 -32.39 -12.78
N PRO A 17 -24.79 -32.10 -13.20
CA PRO A 17 -23.78 -31.66 -12.26
C PRO A 17 -24.37 -30.46 -11.55
N SER A 18 -24.56 -30.56 -10.23
CA SER A 18 -24.93 -29.43 -9.39
C SER A 18 -23.87 -28.37 -9.65
N TYR A 19 -24.21 -27.39 -10.48
CA TYR A 19 -23.40 -26.22 -10.68
C TYR A 19 -23.37 -25.52 -9.33
N SER A 20 -22.29 -25.77 -8.58
CA SER A 20 -22.01 -25.08 -7.34
C SER A 20 -22.15 -23.59 -7.60
N GLN A 21 -23.20 -22.98 -7.04
CA GLN A 21 -23.39 -21.55 -7.00
C GLN A 21 -22.36 -20.94 -6.05
N SER A 22 -21.08 -21.03 -6.42
CA SER A 22 -19.98 -20.35 -5.74
C SER A 22 -19.47 -19.25 -6.66
N SER A 23 -20.20 -18.13 -6.73
CA SER A 23 -19.67 -16.89 -7.33
C SER A 23 -20.49 -15.62 -7.05
N LYS A 24 -21.42 -15.62 -6.08
CA LYS A 24 -22.21 -14.43 -5.76
C LYS A 24 -22.23 -14.06 -4.27
N GLU A 25 -21.21 -14.46 -3.52
CA GLU A 25 -21.01 -13.99 -2.15
C GLU A 25 -19.67 -13.24 -2.08
N ASN A 26 -19.73 -11.95 -1.74
CA ASN A 26 -18.62 -11.03 -1.44
C ASN A 26 -17.86 -10.35 -2.59
N PHE A 27 -18.58 -9.62 -3.46
CA PHE A 27 -18.06 -8.34 -4.00
C PHE A 27 -18.71 -7.18 -3.23
N GLN A 28 -18.70 -7.26 -1.90
CA GLN A 28 -18.93 -6.07 -1.09
C GLN A 28 -17.70 -5.19 -1.33
N ASN A 29 -17.90 -3.98 -1.84
CA ASN A 29 -16.89 -2.93 -1.85
C ASN A 29 -16.32 -2.76 -0.43
N GLN A 30 -15.25 -3.47 -0.09
CA GLN A 30 -14.61 -3.33 1.20
C GLN A 30 -13.95 -1.95 1.21
N VAL A 31 -14.59 -1.00 1.89
CA VAL A 31 -13.99 0.29 2.19
C VAL A 31 -12.62 -0.01 2.82
N PRO A 32 -11.51 0.45 2.21
CA PRO A 32 -10.19 0.08 2.70
C PRO A 32 -10.05 0.56 4.13
N LYS A 33 -9.60 -0.33 5.02
CA LYS A 33 -9.39 0.01 6.43
C LYS A 33 -8.42 1.18 6.55
N ILE A 34 -8.84 2.21 7.27
CA ILE A 34 -8.10 3.45 7.48
C ILE A 34 -7.53 3.46 8.90
N TYR A 35 -6.26 3.83 9.03
CA TYR A 35 -5.54 3.96 10.29
C TYR A 35 -5.13 5.40 10.52
N ASN A 36 -5.20 5.87 11.77
CA ASN A 36 -4.88 7.24 12.19
C ASN A 36 -3.68 7.25 13.14
N TRP A 37 -2.58 6.59 12.76
CA TRP A 37 -1.40 6.53 13.62
C TRP A 37 -0.70 7.89 13.71
N LYS A 38 -0.22 8.23 14.91
CA LYS A 38 0.54 9.47 15.11
C LYS A 38 1.91 9.32 14.47
N VAL A 39 2.25 10.23 13.55
CA VAL A 39 3.62 10.34 13.02
C VAL A 39 4.53 10.94 14.09
N ILE A 40 5.59 10.22 14.46
CA ILE A 40 6.62 10.66 15.41
C ILE A 40 7.62 11.56 14.70
N ARG A 41 8.15 11.11 13.56
CA ARG A 41 9.09 11.87 12.75
C ARG A 41 9.13 11.40 11.30
N VAL A 42 9.70 12.23 10.44
CA VAL A 42 10.10 11.88 9.08
C VAL A 42 11.53 11.36 9.10
N VAL A 43 11.75 10.15 8.58
CA VAL A 43 13.08 9.52 8.52
C VAL A 43 13.83 9.99 7.28
N ASP A 44 13.18 9.93 6.13
CA ASP A 44 13.63 10.44 4.84
C ASP A 44 12.41 10.78 3.95
N GLY A 45 12.63 11.02 2.66
CA GLY A 45 11.59 11.51 1.74
C GLY A 45 10.31 10.67 1.72
N ASP A 46 10.42 9.34 1.81
CA ASP A 46 9.30 8.40 1.73
C ASP A 46 9.10 7.50 2.96
N THR A 47 9.86 7.71 4.04
CA THR A 47 9.76 6.90 5.26
C THR A 47 9.37 7.74 6.48
N LEU A 48 8.30 7.32 7.15
CA LEU A 48 7.77 7.92 8.38
C LEU A 48 7.92 6.95 9.55
N GLU A 49 8.28 7.44 10.73
CA GLU A 49 8.17 6.69 11.98
C GLU A 49 6.82 6.99 12.63
N ILE A 50 6.10 5.97 13.05
CA ILE A 50 4.79 6.12 13.69
C ILE A 50 4.80 5.60 15.12
N ALA A 51 3.96 6.20 15.96
CA ALA A 51 3.66 5.66 17.28
C ALA A 51 2.87 4.36 17.10
N ASN A 52 3.25 3.36 17.88
CA ASN A 52 2.57 2.10 17.97
C ASN A 52 2.46 1.73 19.46
N ASP A 53 1.28 1.29 19.85
CA ASP A 53 0.93 0.85 21.21
C ASP A 53 0.69 -0.67 21.29
N PHE A 54 0.87 -1.36 20.16
CA PHE A 54 0.60 -2.78 19.98
C PHE A 54 1.86 -3.64 19.80
N LEU A 55 3.05 -3.04 19.67
CA LEU A 55 4.33 -3.76 19.75
C LEU A 55 5.03 -3.39 21.07
N PRO A 56 5.99 -4.22 21.53
CA PRO A 56 6.93 -3.82 22.59
C PRO A 56 7.52 -2.42 22.34
N GLN A 57 7.68 -1.64 23.40
CA GLN A 57 8.01 -0.21 23.30
C GLN A 57 9.39 0.05 22.66
N GLU A 58 10.28 -0.93 22.71
CA GLU A 58 11.61 -0.91 22.09
C GLU A 58 11.54 -1.03 20.57
N LEU A 59 10.44 -1.57 20.03
CA LEU A 59 10.25 -1.78 18.60
C LEU A 59 9.63 -0.56 17.94
N LYS A 60 10.41 0.04 17.03
CA LYS A 60 9.96 1.13 16.18
C LYS A 60 9.23 0.58 14.96
N LEU A 61 8.15 1.26 14.59
CA LEU A 61 7.38 0.92 13.39
C LEU A 61 7.48 2.05 12.37
N PHE A 62 7.80 1.67 11.14
CA PHE A 62 8.03 2.59 10.05
C PHE A 62 7.03 2.36 8.92
N ILE A 63 6.57 3.45 8.32
CA ILE A 63 5.74 3.46 7.12
C ILE A 63 6.59 3.94 5.94
N ARG A 64 6.69 3.13 4.89
CA ARG A 64 7.13 3.55 3.57
C ARG A 64 5.92 3.95 2.74
N ILE A 65 5.95 5.13 2.13
CA ILE A 65 4.88 5.59 1.25
C ILE A 65 4.78 4.65 0.04
N LYS A 66 3.57 4.15 -0.20
CA LYS A 66 3.27 3.18 -1.27
C LYS A 66 3.45 3.81 -2.64
N GLY A 67 4.03 3.02 -3.56
CA GLY A 67 4.02 3.34 -5.00
C GLY A 67 5.05 4.38 -5.43
N ILE A 68 5.95 4.79 -4.53
CA ILE A 68 6.96 5.82 -4.82
C ILE A 68 8.38 5.38 -4.44
N ASP A 69 9.34 6.02 -5.10
CA ASP A 69 10.76 5.99 -4.77
C ASP A 69 11.29 7.42 -4.67
N THR A 70 11.83 7.80 -3.51
CA THR A 70 12.55 9.07 -3.33
C THR A 70 14.07 8.87 -3.41
N PRO A 71 14.85 9.88 -3.83
CA PRO A 71 16.31 9.81 -3.80
C PRO A 71 16.84 9.58 -2.38
N GLU A 72 17.93 8.82 -2.27
CA GLU A 72 18.56 8.55 -0.98
C GLU A 72 19.28 9.80 -0.43
N LYS A 73 19.32 9.96 0.90
CA LYS A 73 19.97 11.10 1.57
C LYS A 73 21.32 10.75 2.20
N GLU A 74 22.12 11.78 2.46
CA GLU A 74 23.39 11.70 3.21
C GLU A 74 24.34 10.61 2.67
N ALA A 75 24.79 9.69 3.52
CA ALA A 75 25.73 8.62 3.19
C ALA A 75 25.12 7.52 2.31
N ARG A 76 23.79 7.45 2.20
CA ARG A 76 23.10 6.48 1.33
C ARG A 76 23.04 6.92 -0.13
N ALA A 77 23.28 8.22 -0.41
CA ALA A 77 23.26 8.76 -1.76
C ALA A 77 24.50 8.34 -2.56
N GLN A 78 24.30 7.92 -3.81
CA GLN A 78 25.34 7.48 -4.74
C GLN A 78 26.12 8.66 -5.36
N CYS A 79 25.56 9.87 -5.33
CA CYS A 79 26.21 11.08 -5.81
C CYS A 79 25.71 12.34 -5.10
N LYS A 80 26.40 13.47 -5.32
CA LYS A 80 26.05 14.77 -4.73
C LYS A 80 24.65 15.24 -5.13
N LYS A 81 24.23 15.00 -6.38
CA LYS A 81 22.91 15.42 -6.87
C LYS A 81 21.78 14.65 -6.18
N GLU A 82 21.89 13.33 -6.11
CA GLU A 82 20.94 12.48 -5.36
C GLU A 82 20.84 12.94 -3.90
N ARG A 83 21.98 13.20 -3.23
CA ARG A 83 22.00 13.67 -1.85
C ARG A 83 21.19 14.96 -1.65
N ILE A 84 21.36 15.94 -2.54
CA ILE A 84 20.63 17.21 -2.50
C ILE A 84 19.13 16.96 -2.71
N LEU A 85 18.76 16.10 -3.66
CA LEU A 85 17.35 15.77 -3.91
C LEU A 85 16.73 15.00 -2.75
N GLY A 86 17.44 14.04 -2.16
CA GLY A 86 16.98 13.26 -1.01
C GLY A 86 16.79 14.13 0.23
N GLN A 87 17.67 15.11 0.44
CA GLN A 87 17.48 16.13 1.47
C GLN A 87 16.24 16.99 1.20
N LYS A 88 16.06 17.51 -0.03
CA LYS A 88 14.86 18.28 -0.41
C LYS A 88 13.56 17.48 -0.24
N ALA A 89 13.57 16.19 -0.59
CA ALA A 89 12.43 15.30 -0.39
C ALA A 89 12.10 15.17 1.10
N THR A 90 13.12 14.96 1.94
CA THR A 90 12.96 14.86 3.40
C THR A 90 12.42 16.16 4.00
N GLU A 91 12.94 17.31 3.58
CA GLU A 91 12.51 18.63 4.05
C GLU A 91 11.06 18.93 3.65
N LEU A 92 10.67 18.60 2.40
CA LEU A 92 9.30 18.78 1.93
C LEU A 92 8.34 17.89 2.72
N THR A 93 8.64 16.59 2.88
CA THR A 93 7.81 15.66 3.65
C THR A 93 7.68 16.13 5.11
N SER A 94 8.79 16.55 5.73
CA SER A 94 8.80 17.10 7.10
C SER A 94 7.91 18.34 7.22
N LYS A 95 8.02 19.28 6.27
CA LYS A 95 7.21 20.50 6.25
C LYS A 95 5.72 20.19 6.11
N ILE A 96 5.36 19.28 5.21
CA ILE A 96 3.98 18.87 4.97
C ILE A 96 3.40 18.23 6.25
N ILE A 97 4.10 17.26 6.84
CA ILE A 97 3.65 16.57 8.07
C ILE A 97 3.53 17.54 9.25
N ALA A 98 4.53 18.39 9.47
CA ALA A 98 4.50 19.38 10.56
C ALA A 98 3.36 20.38 10.39
N THR A 99 3.10 20.83 9.15
CA THR A 99 1.97 21.72 8.84
C THR A 99 0.64 21.02 9.12
N ALA A 100 0.50 19.76 8.70
CA ALA A 100 -0.70 18.97 8.97
C ALA A 100 -0.95 18.81 10.47
N GLN A 101 0.09 18.47 11.24
CA GLN A 101 0.00 18.35 12.69
C GLN A 101 -0.36 19.68 13.37
N LYS A 102 0.30 20.78 12.98
CA LYS A 102 0.00 22.13 13.49
C LYS A 102 -1.45 22.53 13.24
N ASN A 103 -1.96 22.21 12.06
CA ASN A 103 -3.32 22.54 11.64
C ASN A 103 -4.36 21.48 12.04
N LYS A 104 -3.97 20.47 12.84
CA LYS A 104 -4.83 19.34 13.27
C LYS A 104 -5.51 18.62 12.09
N GLN A 105 -4.84 18.55 10.94
CA GLN A 105 -5.30 17.81 9.78
C GLN A 105 -5.13 16.32 9.99
N ALA A 106 -6.07 15.52 9.48
CA ALA A 106 -6.01 14.07 9.60
C ALA A 106 -4.89 13.52 8.70
N ILE A 107 -3.93 12.80 9.29
CA ILE A 107 -2.95 12.00 8.56
C ILE A 107 -3.42 10.56 8.67
N THR A 108 -3.73 9.95 7.53
CA THR A 108 -4.34 8.62 7.48
C THR A 108 -3.53 7.67 6.62
N PHE A 109 -3.57 6.39 7.00
CA PHE A 109 -2.86 5.31 6.35
C PHE A 109 -3.85 4.25 5.87
N SER A 110 -3.69 3.79 4.64
CA SER A 110 -4.54 2.76 4.04
C SER A 110 -3.73 1.86 3.11
N GLU A 111 -4.35 0.77 2.63
CA GLU A 111 -3.71 -0.19 1.72
C GLU A 111 -2.42 -0.79 2.32
N ILE A 112 -2.46 -1.03 3.62
CA ILE A 112 -1.35 -1.50 4.47
C ILE A 112 -0.87 -2.88 4.02
N LYS A 113 0.45 -3.02 3.81
CA LYS A 113 1.14 -4.30 3.59
C LYS A 113 2.46 -4.32 4.33
N TRP A 114 2.92 -5.48 4.77
CA TRP A 114 4.31 -5.61 5.23
C TRP A 114 5.27 -5.44 4.06
N ASP A 115 6.38 -4.75 4.31
CA ASP A 115 7.59 -4.80 3.48
C ASP A 115 8.04 -6.26 3.34
N LYS A 116 8.61 -6.61 2.18
CA LYS A 116 9.24 -7.92 1.92
C LYS A 116 10.27 -8.34 2.98
N TYR A 117 10.91 -7.39 3.67
CA TYR A 117 11.89 -7.65 4.72
C TYR A 117 11.30 -7.53 6.14
N GLY A 118 10.00 -7.24 6.29
CA GLY A 118 9.32 -7.16 7.58
C GLY A 118 9.68 -5.94 8.46
N GLY A 119 10.74 -5.19 8.15
CA GLY A 119 11.16 -4.04 8.96
C GLY A 119 10.30 -2.78 8.83
N ARG A 120 9.34 -2.77 7.89
CA ARG A 120 8.48 -1.62 7.61
C ARG A 120 7.10 -2.08 7.15
N ILE A 121 6.14 -1.18 7.21
CA ILE A 121 4.87 -1.27 6.54
C ILE A 121 4.92 -0.39 5.28
N VAL A 122 4.33 -0.85 4.18
CA VAL A 122 4.05 -0.05 2.99
C VAL A 122 2.60 0.41 3.05
N ALA A 123 2.35 1.71 2.92
CA ALA A 123 1.01 2.29 3.05
C ALA A 123 0.79 3.50 2.15
N LYS A 124 -0.44 3.68 1.68
CA LYS A 124 -0.89 4.95 1.11
C LYS A 124 -1.07 5.96 2.24
N VAL A 125 -0.50 7.16 2.10
CA VAL A 125 -0.52 8.21 3.12
C VAL A 125 -1.31 9.40 2.61
N MET A 126 -2.43 9.70 3.26
CA MET A 126 -3.31 10.82 2.92
C MET A 126 -3.29 11.86 4.03
N ILE A 127 -3.29 13.13 3.64
CA ILE A 127 -3.44 14.28 4.52
C ILE A 127 -4.74 14.97 4.14
N ASN A 128 -5.79 14.78 4.94
CA ASN A 128 -7.17 14.99 4.54
C ASN A 128 -7.49 14.26 3.22
N LYS A 129 -7.59 14.99 2.10
CA LYS A 129 -7.87 14.45 0.76
C LYS A 129 -6.66 14.49 -0.18
N SER A 130 -5.49 14.95 0.31
CA SER A 130 -4.28 15.07 -0.50
C SER A 130 -3.38 13.84 -0.31
N ASP A 131 -2.94 13.25 -1.42
CA ASP A 131 -2.01 12.12 -1.43
C ASP A 131 -0.56 12.61 -1.32
N LEU A 132 0.13 12.25 -0.24
CA LEU A 132 1.49 12.70 0.02
C LEU A 132 2.48 12.19 -1.04
N GLY A 133 2.31 10.96 -1.53
CA GLY A 133 3.19 10.39 -2.55
C GLY A 133 3.04 11.10 -3.88
N GLN A 134 1.81 11.44 -4.26
CA GLN A 134 1.54 12.22 -5.48
C GLN A 134 2.11 13.63 -5.39
N GLU A 135 2.05 14.28 -4.22
CA GLU A 135 2.68 15.60 -4.03
C GLU A 135 4.21 15.52 -4.22
N LEU A 136 4.87 14.47 -3.72
CA LEU A 136 6.31 14.27 -3.94
C LEU A 136 6.66 14.04 -5.40
N ILE A 137 5.87 13.24 -6.12
CA ILE A 137 6.03 13.03 -7.57
C ILE A 137 5.86 14.35 -8.32
N LYS A 138 4.80 15.12 -8.03
CA LYS A 138 4.51 16.41 -8.67
C LYS A 138 5.63 17.42 -8.47
N LYS A 139 6.35 17.36 -7.35
CA LYS A 139 7.50 18.22 -7.05
C LYS A 139 8.82 17.70 -7.64
N GLY A 140 8.82 16.58 -8.36
CA GLY A 140 10.01 15.96 -8.92
C GLY A 140 10.95 15.37 -7.86
N LEU A 141 10.42 15.08 -6.67
CA LEU A 141 11.17 14.56 -5.52
C LEU A 141 10.89 13.08 -5.26
N ALA A 142 10.02 12.47 -6.08
CA ALA A 142 9.81 11.04 -6.13
C ALA A 142 9.52 10.58 -7.56
N ARG A 143 9.69 9.27 -7.81
CA ARG A 143 9.25 8.58 -9.04
C ARG A 143 8.22 7.53 -8.67
N VAL A 144 7.32 7.19 -9.60
CA VAL A 144 6.46 6.01 -9.48
C VAL A 144 7.34 4.77 -9.37
N TYR A 145 6.98 3.87 -8.46
CA TYR A 145 7.72 2.64 -8.19
C TYR A 145 6.76 1.49 -7.90
N ASN A 146 6.82 0.43 -8.72
CA ASN A 146 5.95 -0.74 -8.66
C ASN A 146 6.71 -2.03 -8.29
N GLY A 147 7.95 -1.92 -7.78
CA GLY A 147 8.77 -3.06 -7.38
C GLY A 147 9.85 -3.46 -8.39
N GLU A 148 9.96 -2.74 -9.52
CA GLU A 148 11.03 -2.88 -10.49
C GLU A 148 12.40 -2.44 -9.94
N LYS A 149 13.47 -2.64 -10.72
CA LYS A 149 14.79 -2.11 -10.35
C LYS A 149 14.75 -0.57 -10.29
N LYS A 150 15.12 0.00 -9.14
CA LYS A 150 15.20 1.45 -8.96
C LYS A 150 16.12 2.08 -10.01
N LYS A 151 15.67 3.19 -10.59
CA LYS A 151 16.46 4.01 -11.53
C LYS A 151 17.37 4.96 -10.75
N SER A 152 18.57 5.21 -11.26
CA SER A 152 19.53 6.12 -10.61
C SER A 152 18.99 7.56 -10.52
N TRP A 153 19.32 8.24 -9.43
CA TRP A 153 19.10 9.67 -9.22
C TRP A 153 20.32 10.54 -9.59
N CYS A 154 21.36 9.91 -10.12
CA CYS A 154 22.62 10.53 -10.54
C CYS A 154 22.67 10.82 -12.05
N TYR A 155 21.75 11.67 -12.49
CA TYR A 155 21.68 12.20 -13.86
C TYR A 155 22.17 13.64 -13.92
#